data_AF-K3X354-F1
#
_entry.id   AF-K3X354-F1
#
_cell.length_a   1.000
_cell.length_b   1.000
_cell.length_c   1.000
_cell.angle_alpha   90.00
_cell.angle_beta   90.00
_cell.angle_gamma   90.00
#
_symmetry.space_group_name_H-M   'P 1'
#
loop_
_entity.id
_entity.type
_entity.pdbx_description
1 polymer ?
#
loop_
_entity_poly.entity_id
_entity_poly.type
_entity_poly.pdbx_seq_one_letter_code
_entity_poly.pdbx_strand_id
1 'polypeptide(L)'
;RSQRLNSLNLGVNFGRFQIVHDILTSLPYPLAPKGKKGYKTAIQCLCSLEPLSNTLSTRVPAMERIVTRRLEMLKLFEVKLLLQKKWKYVGKRRFMIRLTVYLVFLFFLNVTTLFERNAYRTGSIAHVILLGIAEVGCFGLATVKFMNETNQLILNFKSYTTEAGAGRLDNVCTFMTSTSLYLSAVMRATQHENLEDAFAAIALIFAWFYLFFFLLGFRSTGPFVIMILNMIMNDIVRFIFVHHGGVLAALYLVQDGRAGVKTLLHRIRMLVIAGFTGEVNYDDTTHPGE
;
A
#
# COMPACT_ATOMS: atom_id res chain seq x y z
N ARG A 1 12.53 -0.90 -61.07
CA ARG A 1 13.11 -2.27 -61.05
C ARG A 1 13.18 -2.69 -59.57
N SER A 2 12.04 -3.06 -58.99
CA SER A 2 11.43 -4.39 -59.08
C SER A 2 12.27 -5.40 -58.27
N GLN A 3 11.78 -5.73 -57.08
CA GLN A 3 11.28 -7.07 -56.74
C GLN A 3 12.40 -7.99 -56.22
N ARG A 4 12.34 -8.41 -54.95
CA ARG A 4 11.58 -9.59 -54.44
C ARG A 4 12.52 -10.81 -54.57
N LEU A 5 12.79 -11.61 -53.55
CA LEU A 5 11.91 -12.61 -52.93
C LEU A 5 12.75 -13.28 -51.81
N ASN A 6 12.28 -13.33 -50.56
CA ASN A 6 11.34 -14.29 -49.97
C ASN A 6 12.02 -15.46 -49.25
N SER A 7 11.94 -15.46 -47.93
CA SER A 7 11.72 -16.63 -47.05
C SER A 7 11.79 -16.09 -45.61
N LEU A 8 10.83 -16.21 -44.70
CA LEU A 8 9.79 -17.22 -44.54
C LEU A 8 8.53 -16.60 -43.93
N ASN A 9 7.40 -17.06 -44.44
CA ASN A 9 6.16 -17.21 -43.70
C ASN A 9 6.42 -17.99 -42.40
N LEU A 10 6.35 -17.32 -41.25
CA LEU A 10 5.91 -17.95 -40.01
C LEU A 10 4.75 -17.13 -39.46
N GLY A 11 3.58 -17.32 -40.08
CA GLY A 11 2.30 -16.95 -39.51
C GLY A 11 2.04 -17.81 -38.28
N VAL A 12 2.58 -17.41 -37.14
CA VAL A 12 2.30 -18.04 -35.85
C VAL A 12 1.60 -17.00 -34.97
N ASN A 13 0.26 -17.05 -34.98
CA ASN A 13 -0.64 -16.61 -33.90
C ASN A 13 -0.31 -15.31 -33.14
N PHE A 14 0.01 -14.22 -33.84
CA PHE A 14 0.22 -12.91 -33.22
C PHE A 14 -1.04 -12.28 -32.60
N GLY A 15 -2.24 -12.74 -32.95
CA GLY A 15 -3.50 -12.20 -32.41
C GLY A 15 -3.66 -12.38 -30.89
N ARG A 16 -3.27 -13.54 -30.34
CA ARG A 16 -3.29 -13.77 -28.89
C ARG A 16 -2.20 -12.98 -28.16
N PHE A 17 -1.04 -12.80 -28.77
CA PHE A 17 0.06 -12.02 -28.18
C PHE A 17 -0.27 -10.52 -28.16
N GLN A 18 -0.97 -10.01 -29.16
CA GLN A 18 -1.48 -8.64 -29.20
C GLN A 18 -2.55 -8.39 -28.13
N ILE A 19 -3.49 -9.32 -27.96
CA ILE A 19 -4.53 -9.23 -26.92
C ILE A 19 -3.90 -9.34 -25.53
N VAL A 20 -2.93 -10.24 -25.32
CA VAL A 20 -2.21 -10.32 -24.06
C VAL A 20 -1.39 -9.06 -23.82
N HIS A 21 -0.73 -8.49 -24.83
CA HIS A 21 0.01 -7.23 -24.72
C HIS A 21 -0.91 -6.03 -24.47
N ASP A 22 -2.09 -5.97 -25.08
CA ASP A 22 -3.11 -4.93 -24.86
C ASP A 22 -3.77 -5.09 -23.49
N ILE A 23 -3.98 -6.33 -23.01
CA ILE A 23 -4.39 -6.62 -21.64
C ILE A 23 -3.27 -6.19 -20.69
N LEU A 24 -2.00 -6.55 -20.95
CA LEU A 24 -0.84 -6.22 -20.11
C LEU A 24 -0.57 -4.71 -20.05
N THR A 25 -0.84 -3.98 -21.13
CA THR A 25 -0.73 -2.51 -21.20
C THR A 25 -2.00 -1.80 -20.69
N SER A 26 -3.15 -2.49 -20.65
CA SER A 26 -4.38 -2.03 -19.98
C SER A 26 -4.42 -2.35 -18.48
N LEU A 27 -3.56 -3.26 -18.00
CA LEU A 27 -3.37 -3.51 -16.57
C LEU A 27 -2.94 -2.20 -15.88
N PRO A 28 -3.40 -1.95 -14.64
CA PRO A 28 -3.52 -0.60 -14.07
C PRO A 28 -2.22 -0.06 -13.50
N TYR A 29 -1.09 -0.55 -13.98
CA TYR A 29 0.22 -0.12 -13.54
C TYR A 29 1.01 0.11 -14.79
N PRO A 30 1.31 1.38 -15.12
CA PRO A 30 2.30 1.56 -16.14
C PRO A 30 3.55 0.82 -15.64
N LEU A 31 3.95 -0.20 -16.38
CA LEU A 31 5.35 -0.57 -16.57
C LEU A 31 6.16 0.61 -17.14
N ALA A 32 5.63 1.85 -17.15
CA ALA A 32 6.49 3.02 -17.13
C ALA A 32 7.22 2.96 -15.79
N PRO A 33 8.52 2.62 -15.78
CA PRO A 33 9.34 2.97 -14.63
C PRO A 33 9.04 4.42 -14.29
N LYS A 34 8.89 4.78 -13.01
CA LYS A 34 9.08 6.17 -12.57
C LYS A 34 10.50 6.53 -13.03
N GLY A 35 10.60 7.06 -14.25
CA GLY A 35 11.82 7.29 -15.01
C GLY A 35 12.82 6.13 -15.02
N LYS A 36 12.83 5.30 -16.07
CA LYS A 36 14.15 5.00 -16.67
C LYS A 36 14.72 6.36 -17.03
N LYS A 37 15.95 6.70 -16.61
CA LYS A 37 16.65 7.97 -16.92
C LYS A 37 16.15 8.56 -18.25
N GLY A 38 15.24 9.52 -18.19
CA GLY A 38 14.44 9.86 -19.37
C GLY A 38 13.21 10.68 -19.02
N TYR A 39 13.45 11.97 -18.79
CA TYR A 39 12.47 13.06 -18.74
C TYR A 39 11.42 12.98 -17.62
N LYS A 40 11.71 13.66 -16.50
CA LYS A 40 10.68 14.07 -15.53
C LYS A 40 9.66 14.93 -16.27
N THR A 41 8.37 14.58 -16.21
CA THR A 41 7.32 15.42 -16.82
C THR A 41 7.32 16.81 -16.16
N ALA A 42 6.93 17.87 -16.88
CA ALA A 42 6.90 19.23 -16.32
C ALA A 42 6.11 19.32 -15.00
N ILE A 43 5.03 18.54 -14.88
CA ILE A 43 4.22 18.43 -13.66
C ILE A 43 5.00 17.73 -12.54
N GLN A 44 5.73 16.66 -12.85
CA GLN A 44 6.60 15.99 -11.88
C GLN A 44 7.75 16.89 -11.43
N CYS A 45 8.30 17.74 -12.31
CA CYS A 45 9.27 18.77 -11.91
C CYS A 45 8.64 19.86 -11.01
N LEU A 46 7.41 20.29 -11.31
CA LEU A 46 6.68 21.28 -10.52
C LEU A 46 6.27 20.75 -9.13
N CYS A 47 5.97 19.46 -9.00
CA CYS A 47 5.53 18.83 -7.74
C CYS A 47 6.63 18.04 -7.01
N SER A 48 7.83 17.88 -7.59
CA SER A 48 8.95 17.16 -6.99
C SER A 48 9.59 17.93 -5.84
N LEU A 49 9.69 17.28 -4.68
CA LEU A 49 10.45 17.74 -3.51
C LEU A 49 11.97 17.50 -3.66
N GLU A 50 12.40 16.74 -4.66
CA GLU A 50 13.82 16.51 -4.92
C GLU A 50 14.49 17.75 -5.52
N PRO A 51 15.75 18.05 -5.12
CA PRO A 51 16.56 19.07 -5.78
C PRO A 51 16.75 18.67 -7.25
N LEU A 52 16.17 19.46 -8.17
CA LEU A 52 16.26 19.23 -9.61
C LEU A 52 17.65 19.55 -10.18
N SER A 53 18.50 20.20 -9.37
CA SER A 53 19.88 20.53 -9.70
C SER A 53 20.75 20.37 -8.46
N ASN A 54 21.97 19.84 -8.64
CA ASN A 54 22.99 19.78 -7.59
C ASN A 54 23.46 21.18 -7.13
N THR A 55 23.05 22.23 -7.83
CA THR A 55 23.33 23.64 -7.46
C THR A 55 22.30 24.23 -6.49
N LEU A 56 21.20 23.53 -6.21
CA LEU A 56 20.19 24.02 -5.25
C LEU A 56 20.62 23.69 -3.82
N SER A 57 20.74 24.74 -3.00
CA SER A 57 20.93 24.65 -1.56
C SER A 57 19.93 23.68 -0.91
N THR A 58 20.43 22.65 -0.23
CA THR A 58 19.66 21.63 0.50
C THR A 58 18.99 22.15 1.78
N ARG A 59 19.08 23.46 2.05
CA ARG A 59 18.58 24.05 3.29
C ARG A 59 17.04 24.08 3.27
N VAL A 60 16.42 23.41 4.24
CA VAL A 60 14.95 23.27 4.41
C VAL A 60 14.14 24.56 4.14
N PRO A 61 14.50 25.75 4.67
CA PRO A 61 13.72 26.98 4.42
C PRO A 61 13.87 27.55 3.00
N ALA A 62 14.90 27.15 2.24
CA ALA A 62 15.02 27.51 0.82
C ALA A 62 14.13 26.60 -0.04
N MET A 63 14.03 25.31 0.31
CA MET A 63 13.18 24.36 -0.41
C MET A 63 11.69 24.68 -0.23
N GLU A 64 11.26 25.04 0.97
CA GLU A 64 9.86 25.43 1.25
C GLU A 64 9.41 26.62 0.40
N ARG A 65 10.22 27.68 0.31
CA ARG A 65 9.95 28.85 -0.54
C ARG A 65 9.83 28.51 -2.02
N ILE A 66 10.63 27.55 -2.50
CA ILE A 66 10.58 27.08 -3.89
C ILE A 66 9.30 26.29 -4.14
N VAL A 67 8.89 25.43 -3.20
CA VAL A 67 7.62 24.68 -3.29
C VAL A 67 6.43 25.63 -3.32
N THR A 68 6.41 26.67 -2.48
CA THR A 68 5.34 27.68 -2.47
C THR A 68 5.24 28.40 -3.82
N ARG A 69 6.36 28.85 -4.39
CA ARG A 69 6.37 29.48 -5.74
C ARG A 69 5.92 28.52 -6.85
N ARG A 70 6.23 27.22 -6.74
CA ARG A 70 5.75 26.21 -7.70
C ARG A 70 4.25 25.96 -7.57
N LEU A 71 3.71 25.96 -6.35
CA LEU A 71 2.27 25.92 -6.11
C LEU A 71 1.55 27.13 -6.70
N GLU A 72 2.15 28.32 -6.63
CA GLU A 72 1.64 29.53 -7.29
C GLU A 72 1.68 29.42 -8.82
N MET A 73 2.74 28.84 -9.40
CA MET A 73 2.77 28.52 -10.83
C MET A 73 1.71 27.49 -11.21
N LEU A 74 1.39 26.53 -10.34
CA LEU A 74 0.28 25.60 -10.56
C LEU A 74 -1.09 26.31 -10.55
N LYS A 75 -1.16 27.51 -9.97
CA LYS A 75 -2.37 28.34 -9.98
C LYS A 75 -2.60 29.04 -11.32
N LEU A 76 -1.58 29.14 -12.19
CA LEU A 76 -1.69 29.71 -13.54
C LEU A 76 -2.82 29.02 -14.32
N PHE A 77 -3.65 29.83 -14.98
CA PHE A 77 -4.86 29.36 -15.67
C PHE A 77 -4.55 28.29 -16.74
N GLU A 78 -3.49 28.50 -17.52
CA GLU A 78 -3.06 27.57 -18.57
C GLU A 78 -2.70 26.19 -18.00
N VAL A 79 -1.95 26.17 -16.91
CA VAL A 79 -1.51 24.93 -16.24
C VAL A 79 -2.73 24.19 -15.66
N LYS A 80 -3.67 24.90 -15.03
CA LYS A 80 -4.92 24.31 -14.56
C LYS A 80 -5.74 23.71 -15.71
N LEU A 81 -5.87 24.43 -16.83
CA LEU A 81 -6.63 23.96 -17.98
C LEU A 81 -6.02 22.68 -18.56
N LEU A 82 -4.69 22.62 -18.68
CA LEU A 82 -3.99 21.43 -19.15
C LEU A 82 -4.15 20.24 -18.20
N LEU A 83 -4.07 20.45 -16.89
CA LEU A 83 -4.33 19.42 -15.88
C LEU A 83 -5.77 18.90 -15.95
N GLN A 84 -6.75 19.80 -16.07
CA GLN A 84 -8.17 19.43 -16.20
C GLN A 84 -8.43 18.66 -17.50
N LYS A 85 -7.84 19.06 -18.63
CA LYS A 85 -7.92 18.32 -19.90
C LYS A 85 -7.31 16.91 -19.75
N LYS A 86 -6.09 16.79 -19.20
CA LYS A 86 -5.46 15.47 -18.96
C LYS A 86 -6.28 14.58 -18.05
N TRP A 87 -6.84 15.14 -16.97
CA TRP A 87 -7.73 14.41 -16.08
C TRP A 87 -9.00 13.94 -16.78
N LYS A 88 -9.67 14.83 -17.52
CA LYS A 88 -10.93 14.51 -18.21
C LYS A 88 -10.76 13.41 -19.26
N TYR A 89 -9.70 13.47 -20.07
CA TYR A 89 -9.52 12.56 -21.21
C TYR A 89 -8.79 11.25 -20.85
N VAL A 90 -7.80 11.29 -19.97
CA VAL A 90 -6.92 10.14 -19.69
C VAL A 90 -6.97 9.73 -18.22
N GLY A 91 -6.86 10.71 -17.31
CA GLY A 91 -6.71 10.47 -15.88
C GLY A 91 -7.89 9.76 -15.25
N LYS A 92 -9.12 10.27 -15.46
CA LYS A 92 -10.33 9.73 -14.86
C LYS A 92 -10.58 8.28 -15.26
N ARG A 93 -10.43 7.94 -16.54
CA ARG A 93 -10.61 6.56 -17.04
C ARG A 93 -9.59 5.61 -16.41
N ARG A 94 -8.31 5.96 -16.43
CA ARG A 94 -7.25 5.11 -15.83
C ARG A 94 -7.41 4.96 -14.33
N PHE A 95 -7.79 6.03 -13.64
CA PHE A 95 -8.06 6.04 -12.21
C PHE A 95 -9.23 5.12 -11.84
N MET A 96 -10.35 5.21 -12.57
CA MET A 96 -11.52 4.35 -12.33
C MET A 96 -11.22 2.88 -12.61
N ILE A 97 -10.49 2.56 -13.67
CA ILE A 97 -10.07 1.18 -13.96
C ILE A 97 -9.19 0.63 -12.81
N ARG A 98 -8.25 1.43 -12.31
CA ARG A 98 -7.40 1.04 -11.17
C ARG A 98 -8.23 0.81 -9.90
N LEU A 99 -9.23 1.65 -9.65
CA LEU A 99 -10.16 1.47 -8.53
C LEU A 99 -10.97 0.17 -8.70
N THR A 100 -11.53 -0.09 -9.89
CA THR A 100 -12.30 -1.30 -10.15
C THR A 100 -11.46 -2.57 -9.97
N VAL A 101 -10.24 -2.61 -10.51
CA VAL A 101 -9.33 -3.76 -10.31
C VAL A 101 -8.99 -3.93 -8.83
N TYR A 102 -8.81 -2.84 -8.10
CA TYR A 102 -8.56 -2.91 -6.66
C TYR A 102 -9.76 -3.44 -5.86
N LEU A 103 -10.98 -3.05 -6.23
CA LEU A 103 -12.20 -3.59 -5.62
C LEU A 103 -12.38 -5.08 -5.91
N VAL A 104 -12.00 -5.54 -7.11
CA VAL A 104 -11.98 -6.97 -7.44
C VAL A 104 -10.93 -7.72 -6.58
N PHE A 105 -9.74 -7.15 -6.40
CA PHE A 105 -8.74 -7.70 -5.49
C PHE A 105 -9.26 -7.80 -4.05
N LEU A 106 -9.90 -6.74 -3.56
CA LEU A 106 -10.46 -6.70 -2.21
C LEU A 106 -11.59 -7.73 -2.05
N PHE A 107 -12.43 -7.91 -3.08
CA PHE A 107 -13.45 -8.95 -3.08
C PHE A 107 -12.83 -10.35 -2.98
N PHE A 108 -11.83 -10.67 -3.80
CA PHE A 108 -11.13 -11.95 -3.70
C PHE A 108 -10.47 -12.14 -2.34
N LEU A 109 -9.83 -11.11 -1.79
CA LEU A 109 -9.22 -11.17 -0.47
C LEU A 109 -10.25 -11.49 0.62
N ASN A 110 -11.40 -10.80 0.63
CA ASN A 110 -12.47 -11.07 1.60
C ASN A 110 -13.06 -12.48 1.44
N VAL A 111 -13.25 -12.95 0.20
CA VAL A 111 -13.67 -14.33 -0.07
C VAL A 111 -12.67 -15.30 0.56
N THR A 112 -11.37 -15.13 0.30
CA THR A 112 -10.34 -16.04 0.84
C THR A 112 -10.24 -16.04 2.36
N THR A 113 -10.55 -14.91 3.03
CA THR A 113 -10.49 -14.81 4.50
C THR A 113 -11.77 -15.28 5.20
N LEU A 114 -12.92 -15.23 4.52
CA LEU A 114 -14.20 -15.64 5.11
C LEU A 114 -14.43 -17.15 5.04
N PHE A 115 -13.85 -17.82 4.05
CA PHE A 115 -13.97 -19.28 3.92
C PHE A 115 -12.97 -19.98 4.82
N GLU A 116 -13.50 -20.80 5.73
CA GLU A 116 -12.71 -21.60 6.66
C GLU A 116 -11.87 -22.64 5.92
N ARG A 117 -10.66 -22.92 6.41
CA ARG A 117 -9.69 -23.85 5.79
C ARG A 117 -10.26 -25.25 5.53
N ASN A 118 -11.21 -25.68 6.36
CA ASN A 118 -11.92 -26.95 6.24
C ASN A 118 -12.86 -27.04 5.01
N ALA A 119 -13.16 -25.91 4.36
CA ALA A 119 -13.94 -25.87 3.13
C ALA A 119 -13.27 -26.63 1.97
N TYR A 120 -11.93 -26.73 1.95
CA TYR A 120 -11.21 -27.53 0.95
C TYR A 120 -11.45 -29.03 1.08
N ARG A 121 -11.65 -29.53 2.31
CA ARG A 121 -11.78 -30.96 2.58
C ARG A 121 -13.23 -31.45 2.58
N THR A 122 -14.16 -30.56 2.95
CA THR A 122 -15.55 -30.93 3.26
C THR A 122 -16.55 -30.17 2.38
N GLY A 123 -16.10 -29.17 1.64
CA GLY A 123 -16.94 -28.32 0.82
C GLY A 123 -17.39 -28.98 -0.48
N SER A 124 -18.53 -28.52 -0.99
CA SER A 124 -18.98 -28.85 -2.34
C SER A 124 -17.94 -28.39 -3.37
N ILE A 125 -17.78 -29.16 -4.45
CA ILE A 125 -16.81 -28.93 -5.54
C ILE A 125 -16.86 -27.49 -6.06
N ALA A 126 -18.06 -26.91 -6.13
CA ALA A 126 -18.25 -25.52 -6.58
C ALA A 126 -17.55 -24.50 -5.65
N HIS A 127 -17.57 -24.72 -4.34
CA HIS A 127 -16.93 -23.84 -3.36
C HIS A 127 -15.41 -23.94 -3.43
N VAL A 128 -14.88 -25.15 -3.63
CA VAL A 128 -13.44 -25.39 -3.79
C VAL A 128 -12.90 -24.70 -5.05
N ILE A 129 -13.62 -24.79 -6.17
CA ILE A 129 -13.24 -24.11 -7.42
C ILE A 129 -13.25 -22.58 -7.23
N LEU A 130 -14.31 -22.03 -6.63
CA LEU A 130 -14.41 -20.60 -6.38
C LEU A 130 -13.26 -20.10 -5.49
N LEU A 131 -12.96 -20.83 -4.43
CA LEU A 131 -11.89 -20.48 -3.49
C LEU A 131 -10.52 -20.57 -4.16
N GLY A 132 -10.26 -21.61 -4.95
CA GLY A 132 -9.02 -21.74 -5.73
C GLY A 132 -8.83 -20.58 -6.72
N ILE A 133 -9.89 -20.15 -7.41
CA ILE A 133 -9.83 -18.99 -8.30
C ILE A 133 -9.55 -17.70 -7.51
N ALA A 134 -10.20 -17.51 -6.37
CA ALA A 134 -10.02 -16.33 -5.53
C ALA A 134 -8.59 -16.27 -4.95
N GLU A 135 -8.04 -17.38 -4.47
CA GLU A 135 -6.67 -17.44 -3.96
C GLU A 135 -5.64 -17.18 -5.06
N VAL A 136 -5.74 -17.87 -6.20
CA VAL A 136 -4.82 -17.66 -7.33
C VAL A 136 -4.92 -16.22 -7.86
N GLY A 137 -6.14 -15.67 -7.92
CA GLY A 137 -6.37 -14.28 -8.30
C GLY A 137 -5.74 -13.28 -7.32
N CYS A 138 -5.93 -13.49 -6.01
CA CYS A 138 -5.38 -12.65 -4.96
C CYS A 138 -3.84 -12.68 -4.95
N PHE A 139 -3.25 -13.88 -4.94
CA PHE A 139 -1.79 -14.06 -4.98
C PHE A 139 -1.19 -13.56 -6.29
N GLY A 140 -1.83 -13.82 -7.43
CA GLY A 140 -1.35 -13.34 -8.73
C GLY A 140 -1.30 -11.82 -8.78
N LEU A 141 -2.37 -11.14 -8.36
CA LEU A 141 -2.40 -9.67 -8.31
C LEU A 141 -1.38 -9.11 -7.31
N ALA A 142 -1.29 -9.69 -6.11
CA ALA A 142 -0.27 -9.31 -5.12
C ALA A 142 1.15 -9.50 -5.65
N THR A 143 1.40 -10.55 -6.44
CA THR A 143 2.71 -10.84 -7.02
C THR A 143 3.12 -9.81 -8.06
N VAL A 144 2.21 -9.49 -8.99
CA VAL A 144 2.46 -8.45 -10.01
C VAL A 144 2.72 -7.11 -9.33
N LYS A 145 1.97 -6.78 -8.27
CA LYS A 145 2.15 -5.54 -7.50
C LYS A 145 3.50 -5.50 -6.79
N PHE A 146 3.85 -6.56 -6.07
CA PHE A 146 5.10 -6.68 -5.34
C PHE A 146 6.32 -6.61 -6.26
N MET A 147 6.27 -7.29 -7.41
CA MET A 147 7.34 -7.24 -8.41
C MET A 147 7.54 -5.82 -8.95
N ASN A 148 6.44 -5.12 -9.26
CA ASN A 148 6.48 -3.76 -9.76
C ASN A 148 7.04 -2.77 -8.72
N GLU A 149 6.70 -2.95 -7.43
CA GLU A 149 7.18 -2.10 -6.34
C GLU A 149 8.64 -2.38 -5.99
N THR A 150 9.03 -3.65 -5.93
CA THR A 150 10.42 -4.07 -5.72
C THR A 150 11.34 -3.55 -6.82
N ASN A 151 10.92 -3.64 -8.09
CA ASN A 151 11.67 -3.08 -9.20
C ASN A 151 11.85 -1.55 -9.10
N GLN A 152 10.84 -0.84 -8.58
CA GLN A 152 10.95 0.61 -8.35
C GLN A 152 11.86 0.95 -7.16
N LEU A 153 11.78 0.18 -6.08
CA LEU A 153 12.64 0.29 -4.90
C LEU A 153 14.12 0.13 -5.27
N ILE A 154 14.45 -0.89 -6.07
CA ILE A 154 15.82 -1.15 -6.51
C ILE A 154 16.35 0.00 -7.39
N LEU A 155 15.52 0.52 -8.29
CA LEU A 155 15.94 1.58 -9.21
C LEU A 155 16.07 2.95 -8.54
N ASN A 156 15.20 3.30 -7.58
CA ASN A 156 15.09 4.65 -7.03
C ASN A 156 14.71 4.66 -5.52
N PHE A 157 15.47 3.95 -4.67
CA PHE A 157 15.23 3.86 -3.23
C PHE A 157 15.09 5.22 -2.52
N LYS A 158 15.95 6.19 -2.87
CA LYS A 158 15.93 7.54 -2.28
C LYS A 158 14.65 8.30 -2.65
N SER A 159 14.18 8.14 -3.89
CA SER A 159 12.94 8.78 -4.35
C SER A 159 11.73 8.15 -3.67
N TYR A 160 11.73 6.82 -3.55
CA TYR A 160 10.66 6.05 -2.91
C TYR A 160 10.40 6.46 -1.45
N THR A 161 11.47 6.69 -0.69
CA THR A 161 11.37 7.07 0.73
C THR A 161 11.10 8.56 0.96
N THR A 162 11.39 9.41 -0.02
CA THR A 162 11.24 10.88 0.09
C THR A 162 9.90 11.39 -0.48
N GLU A 163 9.12 10.54 -1.17
CA GLU A 163 7.77 10.92 -1.62
C GLU A 163 6.85 11.24 -0.42
N ALA A 164 6.16 12.37 -0.49
CA ALA A 164 5.23 12.82 0.55
C ALA A 164 3.76 12.68 0.11
N GLY A 165 2.85 12.54 1.07
CA GLY A 165 1.40 12.51 0.85
C GLY A 165 0.90 11.22 0.16
N ALA A 166 0.19 11.39 -0.95
CA ALA A 166 -0.53 10.31 -1.66
C ALA A 166 0.37 9.16 -2.12
N GLY A 167 1.55 9.49 -2.66
CA GLY A 167 2.49 8.50 -3.18
C GLY A 167 3.08 7.64 -2.06
N ARG A 168 3.36 8.25 -0.90
CA ARG A 168 3.84 7.52 0.28
C ARG A 168 2.80 6.53 0.80
N LEU A 169 1.55 6.95 0.87
CA LEU A 169 0.46 6.06 1.30
C LEU A 169 0.30 4.90 0.33
N ASP A 170 0.34 5.17 -0.98
CA ASP A 170 0.28 4.13 -2.01
C ASP A 170 1.36 3.07 -1.76
N ASN A 171 2.62 3.53 -1.75
CA ASN A 171 3.82 2.72 -1.57
C ASN A 171 3.81 1.89 -0.27
N VAL A 172 3.45 2.49 0.88
CA VAL A 172 3.48 1.81 2.17
C VAL A 172 2.41 0.74 2.25
N CYS A 173 1.17 1.06 1.87
CA CYS A 173 0.05 0.13 2.04
C CYS A 173 0.17 -1.07 1.11
N THR A 174 0.57 -0.86 -0.15
CA THR A 174 0.71 -1.96 -1.12
C THR A 174 1.88 -2.87 -0.78
N PHE A 175 2.99 -2.30 -0.31
CA PHE A 175 4.15 -3.08 0.13
C PHE A 175 3.82 -3.91 1.38
N MET A 176 3.16 -3.31 2.36
CA MET A 176 2.74 -4.00 3.59
C MET A 176 1.73 -5.11 3.29
N THR A 177 0.71 -4.84 2.46
CA THR A 177 -0.30 -5.83 2.07
C THR A 177 0.34 -7.01 1.31
N SER A 178 1.21 -6.72 0.35
CA SER A 178 1.85 -7.78 -0.45
C SER A 178 2.77 -8.65 0.40
N THR A 179 3.61 -8.03 1.24
CA THR A 179 4.56 -8.74 2.11
C THR A 179 3.85 -9.60 3.15
N SER A 180 2.77 -9.08 3.77
CA SER A 180 1.98 -9.82 4.74
C SER A 180 1.22 -11.00 4.11
N LEU A 181 0.68 -10.85 2.89
CA LEU A 181 0.07 -11.97 2.16
C LEU A 181 1.07 -13.08 1.85
N TYR A 182 2.28 -12.74 1.41
CA TYR A 182 3.33 -13.76 1.22
C TYR A 182 3.73 -14.44 2.52
N LEU A 183 3.84 -13.68 3.60
CA LEU A 183 4.19 -14.24 4.89
C LEU A 183 3.09 -15.17 5.42
N SER A 184 1.82 -14.80 5.22
CA SER A 184 0.67 -15.67 5.49
C SER A 184 0.74 -16.97 4.67
N ALA A 185 1.08 -16.90 3.38
CA ALA A 185 1.26 -18.09 2.54
C ALA A 185 2.41 -19.00 3.00
N VAL A 186 3.53 -18.41 3.43
CA VAL A 186 4.66 -19.17 3.99
C VAL A 186 4.26 -19.84 5.30
N MET A 187 3.54 -19.14 6.19
CA MET A 187 3.04 -19.73 7.44
C MET A 187 2.00 -20.83 7.20
N ARG A 188 1.19 -20.69 6.15
CA ARG A 188 0.29 -21.74 5.67
C ARG A 188 1.05 -22.99 5.25
N ALA A 189 2.19 -22.83 4.56
CA ALA A 189 3.04 -23.94 4.13
C ALA A 189 3.74 -24.64 5.31
N THR A 190 4.10 -23.89 6.36
CA THR A 190 4.72 -24.44 7.58
C THR A 190 3.72 -24.95 8.63
N GLN A 191 2.41 -24.92 8.32
CA GLN A 191 1.32 -25.39 9.19
C GLN A 191 1.20 -24.63 10.54
N HIS A 192 1.58 -23.34 10.56
CA HIS A 192 1.40 -22.48 11.74
C HIS A 192 0.14 -21.63 11.62
N GLU A 193 -1.02 -22.18 12.01
CA GLU A 193 -2.34 -21.58 11.85
C GLU A 193 -2.47 -20.20 12.53
N ASN A 194 -2.04 -20.08 13.79
CA ASN A 194 -2.14 -18.83 14.54
C ASN A 194 -1.39 -17.64 13.88
N LEU A 195 -0.25 -17.93 13.26
CA LEU A 195 0.57 -16.89 12.62
C LEU A 195 0.04 -16.55 11.23
N GLU A 196 -0.49 -17.54 10.51
CA GLU A 196 -1.17 -17.33 9.23
C GLU A 196 -2.32 -16.32 9.37
N ASP A 197 -3.20 -16.52 10.35
CA ASP A 197 -4.34 -15.66 10.62
C ASP A 197 -3.91 -14.25 11.03
N ALA A 198 -2.86 -14.14 11.84
CA ALA A 198 -2.31 -12.84 12.24
C ALA A 198 -1.79 -12.04 11.03
N PHE A 199 -1.03 -12.67 10.13
CA PHE A 199 -0.53 -11.99 8.93
C PHE A 199 -1.64 -11.70 7.91
N ALA A 200 -2.62 -12.58 7.77
CA ALA A 200 -3.80 -12.35 6.95
C ALA A 200 -4.63 -11.15 7.47
N ALA A 201 -4.81 -11.03 8.79
CA ALA A 201 -5.49 -9.89 9.40
C ALA A 201 -4.76 -8.57 9.14
N ILE A 202 -3.42 -8.56 9.28
CA ILE A 202 -2.60 -7.39 8.95
C ILE A 202 -2.77 -7.01 7.48
N ALA A 203 -2.72 -7.98 6.56
CA ALA A 203 -2.92 -7.76 5.14
C ALA A 203 -4.29 -7.12 4.86
N LEU A 204 -5.34 -7.62 5.50
CA LEU A 204 -6.70 -7.13 5.34
C LEU A 204 -6.84 -5.67 5.81
N ILE A 205 -6.30 -5.34 6.98
CA ILE A 205 -6.33 -3.97 7.51
C ILE A 205 -5.65 -3.00 6.55
N PHE A 206 -4.45 -3.32 6.06
CA PHE A 206 -3.73 -2.45 5.13
C PHE A 206 -4.40 -2.38 3.75
N ALA A 207 -5.06 -3.45 3.30
CA ALA A 207 -5.84 -3.44 2.07
C ALA A 207 -7.03 -2.49 2.18
N TRP A 208 -7.83 -2.56 3.24
CA TRP A 208 -8.94 -1.62 3.43
C TRP A 208 -8.44 -0.18 3.60
N PHE A 209 -7.34 0.01 4.34
CA PHE A 209 -6.74 1.34 4.52
C PHE A 209 -6.25 1.96 3.20
N TYR A 210 -5.85 1.14 2.22
CA TYR A 210 -5.48 1.61 0.89
C TYR A 210 -6.62 2.31 0.14
N LEU A 211 -7.88 2.08 0.48
CA LEU A 211 -9.01 2.80 -0.13
C LEU A 211 -8.92 4.32 0.08
N PHE A 212 -8.25 4.79 1.14
CA PHE A 212 -7.99 6.21 1.35
C PHE A 212 -7.17 6.83 0.21
N PHE A 213 -6.30 6.06 -0.45
CA PHE A 213 -5.61 6.53 -1.65
C PHE A 213 -6.59 6.95 -2.75
N PHE A 214 -7.63 6.14 -2.98
CA PHE A 214 -8.64 6.44 -4.00
C PHE A 214 -9.58 7.57 -3.58
N LEU A 215 -9.88 7.69 -2.29
CA LEU A 215 -10.68 8.81 -1.78
C LEU A 215 -9.99 10.17 -1.99
N LEU A 216 -8.66 10.19 -2.11
CA LEU A 216 -7.90 11.39 -2.45
C LEU A 216 -8.18 11.90 -3.88
N GLY A 217 -8.59 11.01 -4.79
CA GLY A 217 -8.89 11.37 -6.18
C GLY A 217 -10.17 12.18 -6.36
N PHE A 218 -11.05 12.22 -5.34
CA PHE A 218 -12.30 12.97 -5.39
C PHE A 218 -12.15 14.34 -4.74
N ARG A 219 -12.70 15.36 -5.39
CA ARG A 219 -12.60 16.77 -4.96
C ARG A 219 -13.26 17.04 -3.59
N SER A 220 -14.31 16.29 -3.24
CA SER A 220 -15.06 16.46 -2.00
C SER A 220 -14.37 15.77 -0.80
N THR A 221 -13.89 14.54 -0.97
CA THR A 221 -13.31 13.74 0.13
C THR A 221 -11.80 13.94 0.28
N GLY A 222 -11.10 14.43 -0.74
CA GLY A 222 -9.64 14.57 -0.72
C GLY A 222 -9.09 15.39 0.46
N PRO A 223 -9.55 16.62 0.70
CA PRO A 223 -9.07 17.44 1.82
C PRO A 223 -9.28 16.78 3.19
N PHE A 224 -10.41 16.10 3.38
CA PHE A 224 -10.72 15.37 4.60
C PHE A 224 -9.74 14.21 4.84
N VAL A 225 -9.44 13.42 3.81
CA VAL A 225 -8.46 12.33 3.90
C VAL A 225 -7.06 12.86 4.23
N ILE A 226 -6.63 13.96 3.60
CA ILE A 226 -5.32 14.58 3.92
C ILE A 226 -5.24 14.96 5.39
N MET A 227 -6.32 15.54 5.95
CA MET A 227 -6.39 15.90 7.36
C MET A 227 -6.21 14.67 8.27
N ILE A 228 -6.93 13.57 7.99
CA ILE A 228 -6.81 12.32 8.74
C ILE A 228 -5.39 11.75 8.66
N LEU A 229 -4.79 11.69 7.46
CA LEU A 229 -3.45 11.13 7.28
C LEU A 229 -2.38 11.94 8.01
N ASN A 230 -2.55 13.26 8.07
CA ASN A 230 -1.65 14.13 8.84
C ASN A 230 -1.78 13.90 10.34
N MET A 231 -3.02 13.73 10.84
CA MET A 231 -3.28 13.42 12.25
C MET A 231 -2.68 12.06 12.64
N ILE A 232 -2.83 11.04 11.80
CA ILE A 232 -2.25 9.72 12.04
C ILE A 232 -0.72 9.80 12.11
N MET A 233 -0.09 10.45 11.12
CA MET A 233 1.37 10.43 10.98
C MET A 233 2.10 11.29 12.02
N ASN A 234 1.54 12.42 12.42
CA ASN A 234 2.19 13.33 13.35
C ASN A 234 1.71 13.15 14.79
N ASP A 235 0.40 13.03 15.01
CA ASP A 235 -0.16 13.15 16.36
C ASP A 235 -0.34 11.77 16.99
N ILE A 236 -0.96 10.82 16.28
CA ILE A 236 -1.18 9.46 16.80
C ILE A 236 0.15 8.73 17.00
N VAL A 237 1.11 8.83 16.08
CA VAL A 237 2.43 8.19 16.25
C VAL A 237 3.17 8.72 17.48
N ARG A 238 3.13 10.04 17.72
CA ARG A 238 3.73 10.65 18.92
C ARG A 238 3.02 10.19 20.19
N PHE A 239 1.69 10.13 20.15
CA PHE A 239 0.89 9.65 21.27
C PHE A 239 1.22 8.19 21.61
N ILE A 240 1.27 7.30 20.61
CA ILE A 240 1.64 5.90 20.81
C ILE A 240 3.05 5.77 21.39
N PHE A 241 4.01 6.54 20.88
CA PHE A 241 5.39 6.51 21.36
C PHE A 241 5.50 6.93 22.82
N VAL A 242 4.84 8.02 23.23
CA VAL A 242 4.87 8.49 24.63
C VAL A 242 4.12 7.53 25.54
N HIS A 243 2.92 7.11 25.15
CA HIS A 243 2.08 6.21 25.94
C HIS A 243 2.74 4.84 26.13
N HIS A 244 3.11 4.16 25.05
CA HIS A 244 3.67 2.80 25.13
C HIS A 244 5.16 2.79 25.45
N GLY A 245 5.92 3.84 25.15
CA GLY A 245 7.34 3.91 25.50
C GLY A 245 7.54 4.31 26.96
N GLY A 246 6.93 5.42 27.38
CA GLY A 246 7.14 6.00 28.70
C GLY A 246 6.40 5.26 29.81
N VAL A 247 5.08 5.07 29.64
CA VAL A 247 4.24 4.48 30.70
C VAL A 247 4.57 3.00 30.88
N LEU A 248 4.76 2.25 29.80
CA LEU A 248 5.16 0.84 29.89
C LEU A 248 6.51 0.67 30.59
N ALA A 249 7.51 1.50 30.26
CA ALA A 249 8.83 1.38 30.88
C ALA A 249 8.77 1.70 32.38
N ALA A 250 7.97 2.70 32.78
CA ALA A 250 7.73 3.01 34.17
C ALA A 250 7.03 1.86 34.91
N LEU A 251 5.97 1.29 34.33
CA LEU A 251 5.23 0.16 34.92
C LEU A 251 6.10 -1.09 35.03
N TYR A 252 6.89 -1.41 34.00
CA TYR A 252 7.79 -2.56 34.03
C TYR A 252 8.87 -2.43 35.12
N LEU A 253 9.37 -1.22 35.37
CA LEU A 253 10.39 -0.98 36.38
C LEU A 253 9.81 -0.98 37.80
N VAL A 254 8.66 -0.34 38.00
CA VAL A 254 8.04 -0.19 39.33
C VAL A 254 7.35 -1.48 39.78
N GLN A 255 6.62 -2.15 38.89
CA GLN A 255 5.72 -3.24 39.28
C GLN A 255 6.28 -4.62 39.01
N ASP A 256 6.99 -4.81 37.89
CA ASP A 256 7.48 -6.14 37.50
C ASP A 256 8.96 -6.37 37.88
N GLY A 257 9.69 -5.37 38.39
CA GLY A 257 11.05 -5.56 38.93
C GLY A 257 12.04 -6.24 37.98
N ARG A 258 11.83 -6.13 36.66
CA ARG A 258 12.55 -6.87 35.59
C ARG A 258 12.24 -8.37 35.48
N ALA A 259 11.01 -8.80 35.76
CA ALA A 259 10.55 -10.20 35.68
C ALA A 259 10.57 -10.85 34.26
N GLY A 260 11.11 -10.15 33.25
CA GLY A 260 11.40 -10.71 31.93
C GLY A 260 10.42 -10.28 30.83
N VAL A 261 10.73 -10.70 29.60
CA VAL A 261 10.09 -10.21 28.36
C VAL A 261 8.63 -10.68 28.22
N LYS A 262 8.29 -11.86 28.76
CA LYS A 262 6.93 -12.41 28.68
C LYS A 262 5.92 -11.56 29.45
N THR A 263 6.30 -11.11 30.66
CA THR A 263 5.48 -10.24 31.51
C THR A 263 5.32 -8.86 30.87
N LEU A 264 6.40 -8.32 30.29
CA LEU A 264 6.37 -7.05 29.57
C LEU A 264 5.39 -7.10 28.38
N LEU A 265 5.39 -8.19 27.60
CA LEU A 265 4.46 -8.35 26.48
C LEU A 265 2.99 -8.41 26.94
N HIS A 266 2.73 -9.10 28.05
CA HIS A 266 1.40 -9.15 28.64
C HIS A 266 0.92 -7.76 29.10
N ARG A 267 1.78 -6.98 29.73
CA ARG A 267 1.48 -5.58 30.12
C ARG A 267 1.23 -4.69 28.92
N ILE A 268 2.00 -4.82 27.83
CA ILE A 268 1.74 -4.10 26.58
C ILE A 268 0.32 -4.38 26.11
N ARG A 269 -0.08 -5.66 26.06
CA ARG A 269 -1.43 -6.05 25.61
C ARG A 269 -2.51 -5.42 26.49
N MET A 270 -2.35 -5.48 27.81
CA MET A 270 -3.32 -4.90 28.75
C MET A 270 -3.38 -3.37 28.63
N LEU A 271 -2.25 -2.70 28.48
CA LEU A 271 -2.18 -1.24 28.33
C LEU A 271 -2.81 -0.77 27.01
N VAL A 272 -2.62 -1.53 25.93
CA VAL A 272 -3.29 -1.26 24.64
C VAL A 272 -4.80 -1.38 24.82
N ILE A 273 -5.28 -2.48 25.42
CA ILE A 273 -6.72 -2.69 25.63
C ILE A 273 -7.30 -1.60 26.53
N ALA A 274 -6.67 -1.31 27.67
CA ALA A 274 -7.08 -0.26 28.59
C ALA A 274 -7.09 1.14 27.93
N GLY A 275 -6.07 1.47 27.14
CA GLY A 275 -5.95 2.76 26.48
C GLY A 275 -7.01 3.00 25.40
N PHE A 276 -7.52 1.95 24.75
CA PHE A 276 -8.53 2.06 23.69
C PHE A 276 -9.96 1.83 24.18
N THR A 277 -10.17 0.95 25.16
CA THR A 277 -11.51 0.59 25.64
C THR A 277 -11.94 1.37 26.87
N GLY A 278 -10.98 1.94 27.63
CA GLY A 278 -11.26 2.56 28.93
C GLY A 278 -11.68 1.57 30.02
N GLU A 279 -11.87 0.30 29.69
CA GLU A 279 -12.18 -0.77 30.63
C GLU A 279 -10.88 -1.35 31.18
N VAL A 280 -10.48 -0.87 32.36
CA VAL A 280 -9.44 -1.52 33.15
C VAL A 280 -10.15 -2.50 34.07
N ASN A 281 -10.08 -3.79 33.75
CA ASN A 281 -10.50 -4.82 34.68
C ASN A 281 -9.40 -4.97 35.75
N TYR A 282 -9.62 -4.36 36.93
CA TYR A 282 -8.65 -4.37 38.03
C TYR A 282 -8.61 -5.72 38.77
N ASP A 283 -9.60 -6.57 38.55
CA ASP A 283 -9.87 -7.75 39.38
C ASP A 283 -8.87 -8.91 39.17
N ASP A 284 -8.11 -8.91 38.06
CA ASP A 284 -7.10 -9.93 37.77
C ASP A 284 -5.78 -9.74 38.56
N THR A 285 -5.65 -8.65 39.34
CA THR A 285 -4.44 -8.37 40.13
C THR A 285 -4.54 -8.71 41.62
N THR A 286 -5.73 -9.03 42.13
CA THR A 286 -5.96 -9.26 43.57
C THR A 286 -5.85 -10.71 44.04
N HIS A 287 -5.68 -11.70 43.16
CA HIS A 287 -5.49 -13.11 43.58
C HIS A 287 -4.35 -13.84 42.84
N PRO A 288 -3.08 -13.57 43.16
CA PRO A 288 -1.96 -14.44 42.78
C PRO A 288 -1.67 -15.50 43.87
N GLY A 289 -2.68 -16.04 44.54
CA GLY A 289 -2.49 -17.05 45.58
C GLY A 289 -3.74 -17.45 46.36
N GLU A 290 -4.51 -18.36 45.76
CA GLU A 290 -4.87 -19.62 46.43
C GLU A 290 -4.32 -20.76 45.56
#